data_AF-A0A967IHW1-F1
#
_entry.id   AF-A0A967IHW1-F1
#
_cell.length_a   1.000
_cell.length_b   1.000
_cell.length_c   1.000
_cell.angle_alpha   90.00
_cell.angle_beta   90.00
_cell.angle_gamma   90.00
#
_symmetry.space_group_name_H-M   'P 1'
#
loop_
_entity.id
_entity.type
_entity.pdbx_description
1 polymer ?
#
loop_
_entity_poly.entity_id
_entity_poly.type
_entity_poly.pdbx_seq_one_letter_code
_entity_poly.pdbx_strand_id
1 'polypeptide(L)'
;ALLAGDVHIINELPPFSVEQVKNSTEADVMTVNGTRSFFIAMNNEGEIFDDVKVRQAVAHAIDKDLIIDRILGSNAASISG
;
A
#
# COMPACT_ATOMS: atom_id res chain seq x y z
N ALA A 1 -21.61 0.80 6.94
CA ALA A 1 -20.84 -0.13 7.78
C ALA A 1 -20.19 0.62 8.94
N LEU A 2 -18.90 1.00 8.90
CA LEU A 2 -18.21 1.57 10.10
C LEU A 2 -18.92 2.82 10.66
N LEU A 3 -19.02 3.89 9.85
CA LEU A 3 -19.65 5.14 10.30
C LEU A 3 -21.18 5.05 10.49
N ALA A 4 -21.79 3.95 10.07
CA ALA A 4 -23.21 3.67 10.32
C ALA A 4 -23.43 2.85 11.60
N GLY A 5 -22.35 2.37 12.24
CA GLY A 5 -22.41 1.51 13.43
C GLY A 5 -22.65 0.03 13.15
N ASP A 6 -22.70 -0.41 11.89
CA ASP A 6 -22.95 -1.83 11.56
C ASP A 6 -21.76 -2.74 11.92
N VAL A 7 -20.55 -2.17 11.99
CA VAL A 7 -19.30 -2.87 12.35
C VAL A 7 -18.47 -2.00 13.27
N HIS A 8 -17.74 -2.64 14.19
CA HIS A 8 -16.94 -1.95 15.19
C HIS A 8 -15.49 -1.71 14.77
N ILE A 9 -14.95 -2.59 13.93
CA ILE A 9 -13.55 -2.55 13.48
C ILE A 9 -13.53 -2.88 12.00
N ILE A 10 -12.75 -2.10 11.24
CA ILE A 10 -12.35 -2.45 9.89
C ILE A 10 -10.83 -2.40 9.80
N ASN A 11 -10.29 -3.25 8.95
CA ASN A 11 -8.90 -3.17 8.52
C ASN A 11 -8.89 -2.66 7.07
N GLU A 12 -7.77 -2.11 6.60
CA GLU A 12 -7.62 -1.61 5.22
C GLU A 12 -8.58 -0.43 4.88
N LEU A 13 -8.69 0.56 5.78
CA LEU A 13 -9.37 1.82 5.47
C LEU A 13 -8.72 2.47 4.24
N PRO A 14 -9.46 2.74 3.13
CA PRO A 14 -8.87 3.32 1.94
C PRO A 14 -8.24 4.69 2.22
N PRO A 15 -7.06 5.01 1.67
CA PRO A 15 -6.35 6.26 1.97
C PRO A 15 -7.19 7.53 1.76
N PHE A 16 -8.02 7.56 0.71
CA PHE A 16 -8.90 8.69 0.41
C PHE A 16 -10.04 8.88 1.43
N SER A 17 -10.38 7.86 2.22
CA SER A 17 -11.43 7.91 3.26
C SER A 17 -10.88 8.22 4.65
N VAL A 18 -9.55 8.24 4.83
CA VAL A 18 -8.93 8.44 6.15
C VAL A 18 -9.37 9.76 6.79
N GLU A 19 -9.33 10.86 6.04
CA GLU A 19 -9.72 12.18 6.57
C GLU A 19 -11.22 12.26 6.89
N GLN A 20 -12.08 11.53 6.17
CA GLN A 20 -13.50 11.46 6.50
C GLN A 20 -13.70 10.78 7.86
N VAL A 21 -13.00 9.67 8.12
CA VAL A 21 -13.13 8.94 9.39
C VAL A 21 -12.51 9.72 10.54
N LYS A 22 -11.33 10.33 10.35
CA LYS A 22 -10.68 11.17 11.38
C LYS A 22 -11.54 12.36 11.82
N ASN A 23 -12.33 12.93 10.91
CA ASN A 23 -13.21 14.06 11.20
C ASN A 23 -14.58 13.63 11.75
N SER A 24 -14.85 12.33 11.87
CA SER A 24 -16.10 11.82 12.42
C SER A 24 -16.07 11.77 13.95
N THR A 25 -17.24 11.87 14.58
CA THR A 25 -17.40 11.63 16.03
C THR A 25 -17.62 10.15 16.37
N GLU A 26 -17.72 9.29 15.35
CA GLU A 26 -18.20 7.91 15.49
C GLU A 26 -17.06 6.87 15.53
N ALA A 27 -15.88 7.21 15.01
CA ALA A 27 -14.76 6.28 14.91
C ALA A 27 -13.40 6.98 14.91
N ASP A 28 -12.40 6.28 15.43
CA ASP A 28 -11.00 6.71 15.44
C ASP A 28 -10.18 5.97 14.37
N VAL A 29 -9.13 6.64 13.87
CA VAL A 29 -8.14 6.02 12.98
C VAL A 29 -6.88 5.68 13.77
N MET A 30 -6.46 4.42 13.71
CA MET A 30 -5.19 3.96 14.28
C MET A 30 -4.26 3.46 13.17
N THR A 31 -2.99 3.86 13.23
CA THR A 31 -1.94 3.40 12.31
C THR A 31 -0.92 2.56 13.07
N VAL A 32 -0.65 1.37 12.56
CA VAL A 32 0.34 0.43 13.12
C VAL A 32 1.17 -0.17 11.99
N ASN A 33 2.37 -0.67 12.32
CA ASN A 33 3.15 -1.40 11.34
C ASN A 33 2.48 -2.75 11.05
N GLY A 34 1.99 -2.93 9.83
CA GLY A 34 1.35 -4.16 9.37
C GLY A 34 2.36 -5.22 8.94
N THR A 35 1.87 -6.43 8.69
CA THR A 35 2.68 -7.55 8.16
C THR A 35 2.61 -7.68 6.64
N ARG A 36 1.75 -6.90 5.97
CA ARG A 36 1.51 -6.98 4.52
C ARG A 36 2.66 -6.31 3.76
N SER A 37 3.22 -7.03 2.79
CA SER A 37 4.19 -6.51 1.83
C SER A 37 3.56 -6.41 0.44
N PHE A 38 3.85 -5.34 -0.28
CA PHE A 38 3.50 -5.17 -1.69
C PHE A 38 4.75 -5.33 -2.55
N PHE A 39 4.69 -6.21 -3.54
CA PHE A 39 5.78 -6.46 -4.47
C PHE A 39 5.23 -6.90 -5.83
N ILE A 40 6.04 -6.73 -6.87
CA ILE A 40 5.75 -7.26 -8.21
C ILE A 40 6.52 -8.56 -8.35
N ALA A 41 5.80 -9.68 -8.43
CA ALA A 41 6.40 -10.96 -8.78
C ALA A 41 6.68 -10.99 -10.29
N MET A 42 7.93 -11.19 -10.68
CA MET A 42 8.34 -11.36 -12.07
C MET A 42 8.51 -12.86 -12.37
N ASN A 43 7.95 -13.31 -13.50
CA ASN A 43 8.11 -14.69 -13.94
C ASN A 43 9.46 -14.90 -14.63
N ASN A 44 10.41 -15.53 -13.92
CA ASN A 44 11.76 -15.76 -14.43
C ASN A 44 11.88 -16.94 -15.41
N GLU A 45 10.80 -17.68 -15.67
CA GLU A 45 10.78 -18.81 -16.62
C GLU A 45 10.47 -18.38 -18.06
N GLY A 46 10.11 -17.10 -18.30
CA GLY A 46 9.83 -16.56 -19.63
C GLY A 46 10.94 -15.66 -20.17
N GLU A 47 10.98 -15.50 -21.50
CA GLU A 47 12.03 -14.77 -22.25
C GLU A 47 12.19 -13.28 -21.91
N ILE A 48 11.27 -12.69 -21.14
CA ILE A 48 11.29 -11.25 -20.81
C ILE A 48 12.03 -11.00 -19.50
N PHE A 49 11.79 -11.82 -18.48
CA PHE A 49 12.32 -11.59 -17.12
C PHE A 49 13.33 -12.66 -16.70
N ASP A 50 13.81 -13.50 -17.61
CA ASP A 50 14.93 -14.40 -17.37
C ASP A 50 16.25 -13.62 -17.16
N ASP A 51 16.46 -12.52 -17.90
CA ASP A 51 17.60 -11.60 -17.72
C ASP A 51 17.45 -10.73 -16.45
N VAL A 52 18.44 -10.84 -15.56
CA VAL A 52 18.57 -10.04 -14.33
C VAL A 52 18.56 -8.54 -14.63
N LYS A 53 19.15 -8.09 -15.73
CA LYS A 53 19.23 -6.68 -16.10
C LYS A 53 17.86 -6.10 -16.45
N VAL A 54 16.97 -6.89 -17.06
CA VAL A 54 15.59 -6.48 -17.32
C VAL A 54 14.85 -6.30 -15.99
N ARG A 55 15.02 -7.24 -15.06
CA ARG A 55 14.41 -7.13 -13.72
C ARG A 55 14.91 -5.91 -12.93
N GLN A 56 16.21 -5.61 -13.02
CA GLN A 56 16.80 -4.40 -12.43
C GLN A 56 16.25 -3.13 -13.09
N ALA A 57 16.12 -3.11 -14.43
CA ALA A 57 15.54 -1.98 -15.15
C ALA A 57 14.10 -1.69 -14.71
N VAL A 58 13.27 -2.73 -14.53
CA VAL A 58 11.91 -2.59 -13.98
C VAL A 58 11.95 -2.04 -12.55
N ALA A 59 12.82 -2.57 -11.69
CA ALA A 59 12.93 -2.10 -10.31
C ALA A 59 13.33 -0.61 -10.22
N HIS A 60 14.21 -0.13 -11.11
CA HIS A 60 14.61 1.27 -11.19
C HIS A 60 13.56 2.18 -11.82
N ALA A 61 12.71 1.65 -12.71
CA ALA A 61 11.64 2.41 -13.37
C ALA A 61 10.46 2.72 -12.43
N ILE A 62 10.37 2.04 -11.29
CA ILE A 62 9.27 2.19 -10.33
C ILE A 62 9.66 3.19 -9.23
N ASP A 63 8.96 4.32 -9.20
CA ASP A 63 9.07 5.30 -8.13
C ASP A 63 8.23 4.88 -6.91
N LYS A 64 8.89 4.22 -5.95
CA LYS A 64 8.24 3.74 -4.73
C LYS A 64 7.76 4.89 -3.83
N ASP A 65 8.51 5.99 -3.77
CA ASP A 65 8.19 7.12 -2.90
C ASP A 65 6.96 7.85 -3.42
N LEU A 66 6.85 8.04 -4.75
CA LEU A 66 5.67 8.60 -5.38
C LEU A 66 4.42 7.73 -5.15
N ILE A 67 4.55 6.40 -5.21
CA ILE A 67 3.45 5.49 -4.91
C ILE A 67 3.01 5.62 -3.44
N ILE A 68 3.96 5.65 -2.51
CA ILE A 68 3.68 5.80 -1.07
C ILE A 68 2.94 7.13 -0.81
N ASP A 69 3.42 8.23 -1.40
CA ASP A 69 2.81 9.55 -1.24
C ASP A 69 1.41 9.62 -1.87
N ARG A 70 1.30 9.30 -3.16
CA ARG A 70 0.11 9.61 -3.97
C ARG A 70 -0.97 8.53 -3.94
N ILE A 71 -0.58 7.27 -3.79
CA ILE A 71 -1.52 6.15 -3.82
C ILE A 71 -1.83 5.66 -2.41
N LEU A 72 -0.82 5.53 -1.55
CA LEU A 72 -0.97 4.98 -0.19
C LEU A 72 -1.18 6.05 0.88
N GLY A 73 -1.19 7.34 0.51
CA GLY A 73 -1.44 8.46 1.42
C GLY A 73 -0.44 8.53 2.57
N SER A 74 0.83 8.20 2.31
CA SER A 74 1.91 8.12 3.30
C SER A 74 1.70 7.09 4.43
N ASN A 75 0.77 6.13 4.29
CA ASN A 75 0.49 5.08 5.29
C ASN A 75 1.28 3.78 5.02
N ALA A 76 2.41 3.86 4.33
CA ALA A 76 3.26 2.72 4.02
C ALA A 76 4.74 3.10 4.17
N ALA A 77 5.56 2.09 4.47
CA ALA A 77 7.01 2.23 4.51
C ALA A 77 7.62 1.44 3.34
N SER A 78 8.68 2.01 2.75
CA SER A 78 9.46 1.31 1.73
C SER A 78 10.15 0.09 2.37
N ILE A 79 9.99 -1.08 1.74
CA ILE A 79 10.69 -2.29 2.17
C ILE A 79 12.16 -2.13 1.76
N SER A 80 13.04 -2.16 2.75
CA SER A 80 14.48 -2.18 2.53
C SER A 80 14.88 -3.55 1.98
N GLY A 81 15.52 -3.56 0.81
CA GLY A 81 16.02 -4.75 0.13
C GLY A 81 17.18 -4.39 -0.78
#